data_AF-A0A9D8ESG6-F1
#
_entry.id   AF-A0A9D8ESG6-F1
#
_cell.length_a   1.000
_cell.length_b   1.000
_cell.length_c   1.000
_cell.angle_alpha   90.00
_cell.angle_beta   90.00
_cell.angle_gamma   90.00
#
_symmetry.space_group_name_H-M   'P 1'
#
loop_
_entity.id
_entity.type
_entity.pdbx_description
1 polymer ?
#
loop_
_entity_poly.entity_id
_entity_poly.type
_entity_poly.pdbx_seq_one_letter_code
_entity_poly.pdbx_strand_id
1 'polypeptide(L)' 'KKGVGAVLSGNFGPNAFRVLQAANIKTYSGISGKVREAIEKYKSGLLKDTSAPDVQSHYGMGRNS' A
#
# COMPACT_ATOMS: atom_id res chain seq x y z
N LYS A 1 -4.95 -19.40 7.64
CA LYS A 1 -4.16 -18.39 6.90
C LYS A 1 -5.02 -17.88 5.76
N LYS A 2 -5.38 -16.60 5.71
CA LYS A 2 -6.06 -16.02 4.54
C LYS A 2 -4.95 -15.69 3.53
N GLY A 3 -4.87 -16.43 2.42
CA GLY A 3 -3.89 -16.15 1.37
C GLY A 3 -4.22 -14.81 0.72
N VAL A 4 -3.41 -13.79 0.99
CA VAL A 4 -3.59 -12.44 0.43
C VAL A 4 -2.62 -12.29 -0.74
N GLY A 5 -3.16 -12.05 -1.93
CA GLY A 5 -2.35 -11.77 -3.13
C GLY A 5 -2.13 -10.29 -3.41
N ALA A 6 -2.99 -9.41 -2.86
CA ALA A 6 -2.91 -7.97 -3.08
C ALA A 6 -3.42 -7.17 -1.87
N VAL A 7 -2.80 -6.02 -1.60
CA VAL A 7 -3.21 -5.04 -0.60
C VAL A 7 -3.43 -3.69 -1.25
N LEU A 8 -4.60 -3.12 -0.98
CA LEU A 8 -5.06 -1.83 -1.48
C LEU A 8 -5.07 -0.85 -0.30
N SER A 9 -4.31 0.24 -0.40
CA SER A 9 -4.23 1.26 0.65
C SER A 9 -4.02 2.65 0.03
N GLY A 10 -4.25 3.71 0.81
CA GLY A 10 -3.85 5.06 0.42
C GLY A 10 -2.33 5.16 0.42
N ASN A 11 -1.72 5.01 1.60
CA ASN A 11 -0.28 5.12 1.78
C ASN A 11 0.30 3.84 2.40
N PHE A 12 1.54 3.51 2.03
CA PHE A 12 2.31 2.44 2.66
C PHE A 12 3.55 3.01 3.33
N GLY A 13 3.67 2.79 4.64
CA GLY A 13 4.90 3.05 5.38
C GLY A 13 6.03 2.12 4.93
N PRO A 14 7.31 2.53 5.08
CA PRO A 14 8.46 1.73 4.66
C PRO A 14 8.50 0.35 5.32
N ASN A 15 8.06 0.23 6.59
CA ASN A 15 8.02 -1.06 7.28
C ASN A 15 6.95 -1.99 6.70
N ALA A 16 5.73 -1.48 6.48
CA ALA A 16 4.64 -2.27 5.91
C ALA A 16 4.97 -2.72 4.48
N PHE A 17 5.51 -1.80 3.67
CA PHE A 17 5.93 -2.10 2.30
C PHE A 17 6.99 -3.22 2.27
N ARG A 18 8.01 -3.17 3.13
CA ARG A 18 9.04 -4.22 3.22
C ARG A 18 8.46 -5.60 3.57
N VAL A 19 7.52 -5.66 4.51
CA VAL A 19 6.89 -6.93 4.91
C VAL A 19 6.03 -7.49 3.78
N LEU A 20 5.23 -6.65 3.13
CA LEU A 20 4.36 -7.06 2.02
C LEU A 20 5.18 -7.51 0.79
N GLN A 21 6.25 -6.79 0.47
CA GLN A 21 7.18 -7.15 -0.59
C GLN A 21 7.90 -8.47 -0.30
N ALA A 22 8.39 -8.68 0.92
CA ALA A 22 9.01 -9.95 1.32
C ALA A 22 8.04 -11.14 1.28
N ALA A 23 6.75 -10.88 1.47
CA ALA A 23 5.68 -11.86 1.32
C ALA A 23 5.20 -12.03 -0.14
N ASN A 24 5.83 -11.34 -1.10
CA ASN A 24 5.47 -11.33 -2.52
C ASN A 24 4.01 -10.91 -2.78
N ILE A 25 3.49 -10.01 -1.95
CA ILE A 25 2.13 -9.48 -2.02
C ILE A 25 2.13 -8.20 -2.84
N LYS A 26 1.23 -8.09 -3.82
CA LYS A 26 1.10 -6.88 -4.65
C LYS A 26 0.53 -5.73 -3.83
N THR A 27 1.18 -4.58 -3.86
CA THR A 27 0.72 -3.37 -3.17
C THR A 27 0.20 -2.34 -4.16
N TYR A 28 -0.96 -1.75 -3.87
CA TYR A 28 -1.59 -0.71 -4.66
C TYR A 28 -1.84 0.50 -3.77
N SER A 29 -1.10 1.59 -4.01
CA SER A 29 -1.17 2.85 -3.28
C SER A 29 -1.99 3.90 -4.02
N GLY A 30 -2.16 5.09 -3.41
CA GLY A 30 -2.89 6.20 -4.02
C GLY A 30 -4.40 6.01 -4.02
N ILE A 31 -4.91 5.05 -3.25
CA ILE A 31 -6.35 4.80 -3.14
C ILE A 31 -6.95 5.74 -2.11
N SER A 32 -7.85 6.59 -2.59
CA SER A 32 -8.67 7.46 -1.77
C SER A 32 -10.16 7.26 -2.12
N GLY A 33 -11.05 7.60 -1.19
CA GLY A 33 -12.50 7.50 -1.41
C GLY A 33 -13.11 6.17 -0.98
N LYS A 34 -14.14 5.71 -1.70
CA LYS A 34 -14.96 4.56 -1.28
C LYS A 34 -14.26 3.24 -1.58
N VAL A 35 -14.37 2.28 -0.66
CA VAL A 35 -13.86 0.91 -0.83
C VAL A 35 -14.40 0.25 -2.10
N ARG A 36 -15.68 0.50 -2.45
CA ARG A 36 -16.28 -0.04 -3.68
C ARG A 36 -15.52 0.41 -4.93
N GLU A 37 -15.18 1.69 -5.02
CA GLU A 37 -14.46 2.26 -6.16
C GLU A 37 -13.04 1.71 -6.25
N ALA A 38 -12.37 1.52 -5.10
CA ALA A 38 -11.05 0.89 -5.04
C ALA A 38 -11.07 -0.53 -5.61
N ILE A 39 -12.08 -1.32 -5.25
CA ILE A 39 -12.27 -2.68 -5.76
C ILE A 39 -12.58 -2.66 -7.26
N GLU A 40 -13.40 -1.73 -7.74
CA GLU A 40 -13.71 -1.61 -9.17
C GLU A 40 -12.48 -1.23 -9.99
N LYS A 41 -11.68 -0.25 -9.54
CA LYS A 41 -10.42 0.15 -10.18
C LYS A 41 -9.40 -0.99 -10.19
N TYR A 42 -9.36 -1.81 -9.13
CA TYR A 42 -8.52 -2.99 -9.08
C TYR A 42 -8.94 -4.03 -10.11
N LYS A 43 -10.24 -4.34 -10.18
CA LYS A 43 -10.81 -5.30 -11.13
C LYS A 43 -10.65 -4.84 -12.59
N SER A 44 -10.72 -3.54 -12.84
CA SER A 44 -10.53 -2.98 -14.19
C SER A 44 -9.06 -2.82 -14.59
N GLY A 45 -8.11 -3.14 -13.70
CA GLY A 45 -6.68 -2.99 -13.98
C GLY A 45 -6.21 -1.54 -14.07
N LEU A 46 -7.00 -0.58 -13.57
CA LEU A 46 -6.68 0.84 -13.57
C LEU A 46 -5.72 1.25 -12.45
N LEU A 47 -5.54 0.39 -11.44
CA LEU A 47 -4.58 0.63 -10.36
C LEU A 47 -3.18 0.24 -10.80
N LYS A 48 -2.23 1.17 -10.66
CA LYS A 48 -0.81 0.88 -10.80
C LYS A 48 -0.29 0.20 -9.54
N ASP A 49 0.49 -0.84 -9.75
CA ASP A 49 1.25 -1.47 -8.69
C ASP A 49 2.32 -0.52 -8.18
N THR A 50 2.46 -0.51 -6.87
CA THR A 50 3.38 0.36 -6.16
C THR A 50 4.68 -0.40 -5.95
N SER A 51 5.75 0.07 -6.57
CA SER A 51 7.10 -0.52 -6.44
C SER A 51 7.95 0.12 -5.34
N ALA A 52 7.47 1.19 -4.70
CA ALA A 52 8.17 1.89 -3.63
C ALA A 52 7.19 2.46 -2.58
N PRO A 53 7.57 2.58 -1.30
CA PRO A 53 6.71 3.18 -0.29
C PRO A 53 6.39 4.64 -0.60
N ASP A 54 5.10 5.00 -0.51
CA ASP A 54 4.58 6.35 -0.83
C ASP A 54 4.89 7.41 0.23
N VAL A 55 5.31 7.00 1.44
CA VAL A 55 5.72 7.94 2.49
C VAL A 55 7.20 7.84 2.74
N GLN A 56 7.85 9.00 2.77
CA GLN A 56 9.23 9.13 3.18
C GLN A 56 9.39 8.61 4.61
N SER A 57 10.50 7.91 4.88
CA SER A 57 10.82 7.23 6.15
C SER A 57 10.86 8.12 7.41
N HIS A 58 10.46 9.39 7.31
CA HIS A 58 10.46 10.39 8.38
C HIS A 58 9.06 10.72 8.93
N TYR A 59 7.99 10.03 8.50
CA TYR A 59 6.68 10.10 9.14
C TYR A 59 6.68 9.28 10.45
N GLY A 60 7.35 9.80 11.49
CA GLY A 60 7.38 9.16 12.81
C GLY A 60 8.55 9.54 13.72
N MET A 61 9.58 10.21 13.21
CA MET A 61 10.72 10.68 14.02
C MET A 61 10.56 12.16 14.36
N GLY A 62 9.48 12.47 15.06
CA GLY A 62 9.29 13.75 15.73
C GLY A 62 9.78 13.68 17.17
N ARG A 63 10.93 14.31 17.43
CA ARG A 63 11.34 15.00 18.67
C ARG A 63 11.69 14.11 19.88
N ASN A 64 12.98 13.86 20.05
CA ASN A 64 13.59 13.98 21.37
C ASN A 64 14.95 14.69 21.24
N SER A 65 14.94 16.01 21.44
CA SER A 65 16.11 16.84 21.75
C SER A 65 15.61 18.07 22.50
#